data_AF-A0A3N4VX35-F1
#
_entry.id   AF-A0A3N4VX35-F1
#
_cell.length_a   1.000
_cell.length_b   1.000
_cell.length_c   1.000
_cell.angle_alpha   90.00
_cell.angle_beta   90.00
_cell.angle_gamma   90.00
#
_symmetry.space_group_name_H-M   'P 1'
#
loop_
_entity.id
_entity.type
_entity.pdbx_description
1 polymer ?
#
loop_
_entity_poly.entity_id
_entity_poly.type
_entity_poly.pdbx_seq_one_letter_code
_entity_poly.pdbx_strand_id
1 'polypeptide(L)'
;MNRIQLVASPFYGEPDFSRLADAGACGRLDAVSLADLLRNGFVYPPFSIYENVRLVSCGFDPAQDMFGDPVYRPLFAQSMPRPAPSGSGRAPQAPARDWAGEYHRLLRDAVAAASERMASPWLLQSGGKDSTSLAIAASEARPDTVCVTYLGGLEEDEVASARQVAQGLGLRHEALVCDPGRAYDRYLALLPRMPLLTADFALLSYADLATEIVRQGGDGVLDGLGSDVYLGVPPTWHKRMLRLLARGVRLPRFVDDAPWLGRSFELSYLLATLRMHPYERGFPGSRFSDTEVDALFGRCVAQQSRARLARFAPAMAAAGGLTEQLSITLDIMACPGGMAKGLYTAAALSLRVAYPYCDPRLWHWITREVPPEQRMDARRGINKVLVREHIARRFPRLPYVLAKKGSFRFDLRGLARQRYDQVYAYAERVRDVLPGAPAWLARHRKRLDNKYDASKFYLLAVTLPWVDRHARGCRMVPESAREANPPRLAEEGAQGVPA
;
A
#
# COMPACT_ATOMS: atom_id res chain seq x y z
N MET A 1 -19.29 -6.67 -21.19
CA MET A 1 -18.51 -7.14 -20.03
C MET A 1 -19.25 -6.73 -18.76
N ASN A 2 -19.41 -7.63 -17.80
CA ASN A 2 -20.09 -7.34 -16.54
C ASN A 2 -19.25 -6.34 -15.72
N ARG A 3 -19.85 -5.26 -15.21
CA ARG A 3 -19.17 -4.25 -14.37
C ARG A 3 -19.23 -4.72 -12.92
N ILE A 4 -18.07 -4.77 -12.25
CA ILE A 4 -17.97 -5.24 -10.87
C ILE A 4 -17.42 -4.11 -10.00
N GLN A 5 -18.13 -3.79 -8.92
CA GLN A 5 -17.67 -2.90 -7.85
C GLN A 5 -17.46 -3.71 -6.57
N LEU A 6 -16.31 -3.54 -5.94
CA LEU A 6 -15.91 -4.27 -4.74
C LEU A 6 -15.59 -3.31 -3.60
N VAL A 7 -16.08 -3.60 -2.40
CA VAL A 7 -15.63 -2.91 -1.19
C VAL A 7 -14.32 -3.55 -0.75
N ALA A 8 -13.22 -2.85 -0.99
CA ALA A 8 -11.87 -3.38 -0.76
C ALA A 8 -11.27 -2.94 0.58
N SER A 9 -11.78 -1.86 1.17
CA SER A 9 -11.22 -1.26 2.38
C SER A 9 -11.70 -1.98 3.66
N PRO A 10 -10.78 -2.48 4.50
CA PRO A 10 -11.11 -3.06 5.80
C PRO A 10 -11.83 -2.09 6.77
N PHE A 11 -11.79 -0.78 6.51
CA PHE A 11 -12.54 0.21 7.29
C PHE A 11 -14.05 0.15 7.07
N TYR A 12 -14.51 -0.52 6.00
CA TYR A 12 -15.93 -0.70 5.69
C TYR A 12 -16.42 -2.14 5.99
N GLY A 13 -15.56 -2.99 6.56
CA GLY A 13 -15.84 -4.41 6.83
C GLY A 13 -14.85 -5.35 6.15
N GLU A 14 -15.11 -6.66 6.27
CA GLU A 14 -14.29 -7.70 5.64
C GLU A 14 -14.43 -7.63 4.11
N PRO A 15 -13.33 -7.41 3.34
CA PRO A 15 -13.41 -7.37 1.88
C PRO A 15 -13.81 -8.72 1.29
N ASP A 16 -14.78 -8.71 0.37
CA ASP A 16 -15.27 -9.90 -0.33
C ASP A 16 -14.85 -9.89 -1.81
N PHE A 17 -14.05 -10.90 -2.18
CA PHE A 17 -13.57 -11.10 -3.56
C PHE A 17 -14.27 -12.25 -4.29
N SER A 18 -15.27 -12.91 -3.69
CA SER A 18 -15.99 -14.05 -4.29
C SER A 18 -16.56 -13.73 -5.67
N ARG A 19 -17.09 -12.51 -5.85
CA ARG A 19 -17.62 -12.00 -7.12
C ARG A 19 -16.60 -12.00 -8.27
N LEU A 20 -15.29 -11.96 -7.98
CA LEU A 20 -14.25 -12.08 -9.01
C LEU A 20 -14.02 -13.53 -9.44
N ALA A 21 -14.17 -14.48 -8.51
CA ALA A 21 -14.07 -15.91 -8.80
C ALA A 21 -15.28 -16.38 -9.63
N ASP A 22 -16.49 -15.96 -9.25
CA ASP A 22 -17.74 -16.33 -9.94
C ASP A 22 -17.85 -15.77 -11.36
N ALA A 23 -17.17 -14.65 -11.63
CA ALA A 23 -17.19 -13.99 -12.93
C ALA A 23 -16.40 -14.74 -14.03
N GLY A 24 -15.78 -15.88 -13.72
CA GLY A 24 -15.29 -16.87 -14.71
C GLY A 24 -14.10 -16.45 -15.58
N ALA A 25 -13.67 -15.19 -15.52
CA ALA A 25 -12.38 -14.67 -15.95
C ALA A 25 -12.42 -13.17 -15.65
N CYS A 26 -11.54 -12.69 -14.77
CA CYS A 26 -11.35 -11.26 -14.64
C CYS A 26 -11.07 -10.66 -16.04
N GLY A 27 -11.70 -9.53 -16.34
CA GLY A 27 -11.75 -8.97 -17.69
C GLY A 27 -10.40 -8.50 -18.24
N ARG A 28 -10.44 -7.73 -19.32
CA ARG A 28 -9.23 -7.19 -19.94
C ARG A 28 -8.40 -6.38 -18.93
N LEU A 29 -7.08 -6.56 -18.96
CA LEU A 29 -6.15 -5.76 -18.17
C LEU A 29 -6.23 -4.29 -18.59
N ASP A 30 -6.26 -3.40 -17.61
CA ASP A 30 -6.24 -1.96 -17.87
C ASP A 30 -4.79 -1.47 -17.97
N ALA A 31 -4.40 -1.00 -19.16
CA ALA A 31 -3.03 -0.55 -19.43
C ALA A 31 -2.62 0.64 -18.54
N VAL A 32 -3.57 1.51 -18.18
CA VAL A 32 -3.30 2.65 -17.31
C VAL A 32 -3.06 2.18 -15.86
N SER A 33 -3.79 1.18 -15.38
CA SER A 33 -3.55 0.55 -14.08
C SER A 33 -2.22 -0.20 -14.02
N LEU A 34 -1.78 -0.83 -15.10
CA LEU A 34 -0.43 -1.40 -15.19
C LEU A 34 0.63 -0.29 -15.09
N ALA A 35 0.41 0.87 -15.72
CA ALA A 35 1.26 2.04 -15.56
C ALA A 35 1.25 2.57 -14.12
N ASP A 36 0.09 2.59 -13.44
CA ASP A 36 -0.01 2.97 -12.02
C ASP A 36 0.86 2.07 -11.14
N LEU A 37 0.82 0.74 -11.34
CA LEU A 37 1.65 -0.22 -10.61
C LEU A 37 3.15 0.02 -10.82
N LEU A 38 3.59 0.17 -12.07
CA LEU A 38 5.01 0.41 -12.38
C LEU A 38 5.48 1.78 -11.86
N ARG A 39 4.58 2.75 -11.75
CA ARG A 39 4.89 4.08 -11.20
C ARG A 39 4.76 4.13 -9.69
N ASN A 40 3.93 3.34 -9.02
CA ASN A 40 3.62 3.61 -7.60
C ASN A 40 3.58 2.37 -6.72
N GLY A 41 3.70 1.18 -7.28
CA GLY A 41 3.52 -0.08 -6.56
C GLY A 41 2.05 -0.41 -6.28
N PHE A 42 1.09 0.41 -6.70
CA PHE A 42 -0.34 0.16 -6.54
C PHE A 42 -1.15 0.85 -7.65
N VAL A 43 -2.40 0.41 -7.83
CA VAL A 43 -3.36 1.05 -8.75
C VAL A 43 -4.13 2.12 -8.01
N TYR A 44 -4.26 3.32 -8.59
CA TYR A 44 -5.01 4.39 -7.95
C TYR A 44 -6.50 4.03 -7.83
N PRO A 45 -7.13 4.16 -6.65
CA PRO A 45 -8.56 3.95 -6.53
C PRO A 45 -9.33 5.05 -7.27
N PRO A 46 -10.54 4.77 -7.77
CA PRO A 46 -11.29 3.53 -7.63
C PRO A 46 -10.93 2.46 -8.68
N PHE A 47 -9.84 2.64 -9.44
CA PHE A 47 -9.45 1.68 -10.46
C PHE A 47 -8.86 0.41 -9.83
N SER A 48 -8.89 -0.68 -10.61
CA SER A 48 -8.22 -1.94 -10.30
C SER A 48 -7.32 -2.33 -11.48
N ILE A 49 -6.63 -3.47 -11.40
CA ILE A 49 -5.83 -3.97 -12.52
C ILE A 49 -6.66 -4.35 -13.76
N TYR A 50 -7.99 -4.47 -13.61
CA TYR A 50 -8.91 -4.82 -14.69
C TYR A 50 -9.79 -3.64 -15.10
N GLU A 51 -10.14 -3.56 -16.38
CA GLU A 51 -10.96 -2.47 -16.94
C GLU A 51 -12.38 -2.44 -16.34
N ASN A 52 -12.97 -3.61 -16.13
CA ASN A 52 -14.36 -3.79 -15.70
C ASN A 52 -14.52 -4.02 -14.19
N VAL A 53 -13.46 -3.79 -13.40
CA VAL A 53 -13.49 -3.91 -11.93
C VAL A 53 -13.09 -2.58 -11.30
N ARG A 54 -13.89 -2.13 -10.33
CA ARG A 54 -13.65 -0.92 -9.54
C ARG A 54 -13.67 -1.22 -8.05
N LEU A 55 -12.87 -0.47 -7.30
CA LEU A 55 -12.64 -0.65 -5.88
C LEU A 55 -13.17 0.55 -5.10
N VAL A 56 -14.04 0.29 -4.14
CA VAL A 56 -14.34 1.23 -3.06
C VAL A 56 -13.23 1.10 -2.02
N SER A 57 -12.29 2.04 -2.09
CA SER A 57 -11.16 2.19 -1.15
C SER A 57 -11.48 3.26 -0.10
N CYS A 58 -10.59 3.48 0.87
CA CYS A 58 -10.68 4.58 1.81
C CYS A 58 -11.01 5.91 1.11
N GLY A 59 -11.97 6.62 1.68
CA GLY A 59 -12.42 7.92 1.21
C GLY A 59 -13.39 7.90 0.02
N PHE A 60 -13.78 6.72 -0.46
CA PHE A 60 -14.90 6.56 -1.38
C PHE A 60 -16.12 6.01 -0.63
N ASP A 61 -17.28 6.60 -0.88
CA ASP A 61 -18.54 6.10 -0.33
C ASP A 61 -18.97 4.83 -1.09
N PRO A 62 -19.22 3.70 -0.40
CA PRO A 62 -19.73 2.47 -1.03
C PRO A 62 -21.03 2.65 -1.82
N ALA A 63 -21.82 3.68 -1.53
CA ALA A 63 -23.08 3.98 -2.24
C ALA A 63 -22.87 4.66 -3.60
N GLN A 64 -21.68 5.22 -3.87
CA GLN A 64 -21.39 5.86 -5.15
C GLN A 64 -21.08 4.82 -6.25
N ASP A 65 -21.46 5.14 -7.50
CA ASP A 65 -21.03 4.36 -8.67
C ASP A 65 -19.56 4.64 -8.99
N MET A 66 -18.69 3.66 -8.75
CA MET A 66 -17.26 3.78 -9.00
C MET A 66 -16.89 3.77 -10.49
N PHE A 67 -17.82 3.45 -11.40
CA PHE A 67 -17.60 3.54 -12.85
C PHE A 67 -17.96 4.91 -13.43
N GLY A 68 -18.73 5.71 -12.71
CA GLY A 68 -19.04 7.10 -13.05
C GLY A 68 -17.89 8.03 -12.67
N ASP A 69 -18.24 9.16 -12.05
CA ASP A 69 -17.25 10.09 -11.48
C ASP A 69 -17.38 10.17 -9.96
N PRO A 70 -16.87 9.16 -9.22
CA PRO A 70 -17.00 9.14 -7.78
C PRO A 70 -16.14 10.23 -7.13
N VAL A 71 -16.74 10.89 -6.14
CA VAL A 71 -16.12 11.95 -5.35
C VAL A 71 -15.33 11.34 -4.20
N TYR A 72 -14.02 11.59 -4.22
CA TYR A 72 -13.14 11.24 -3.12
C TYR A 72 -13.26 12.25 -1.96
N ARG A 73 -13.45 11.74 -0.74
CA ARG A 73 -13.49 12.51 0.51
C ARG A 73 -12.63 11.79 1.55
N PRO A 74 -11.48 12.36 2.00
CA PRO A 74 -10.61 11.65 2.92
C PRO A 74 -11.36 11.17 4.16
N LEU A 75 -11.26 9.87 4.47
CA LEU A 75 -12.09 9.23 5.51
C LEU A 75 -11.89 9.87 6.88
N PHE A 76 -10.68 10.36 7.14
CA PHE A 76 -10.27 10.94 8.43
C PHE A 76 -10.03 12.46 8.39
N ALA A 77 -10.59 13.17 7.40
CA ALA A 77 -10.42 14.62 7.26
C ALA A 77 -10.80 15.39 8.54
N GLN A 78 -11.89 14.99 9.20
CA GLN A 78 -12.39 15.64 10.43
C GLN A 78 -11.54 15.34 11.66
N SER A 79 -10.72 14.29 11.60
CA SER A 79 -9.86 13.89 12.69
C SER A 79 -8.62 14.77 12.79
N MET A 80 -8.32 15.61 11.80
CA MET A 80 -7.07 16.36 11.78
C MET A 80 -7.11 17.55 12.77
N PRO A 81 -6.00 17.83 13.50
CA PRO A 81 -5.93 18.99 14.38
C PRO A 81 -6.20 20.25 13.57
N ARG A 82 -7.34 20.91 13.79
CA ARG A 82 -7.51 22.30 13.38
C ARG A 82 -6.76 23.18 14.38
N PRO A 83 -6.05 24.23 13.95
CA PRO A 83 -5.52 25.21 14.88
C PRO A 83 -6.68 25.74 15.72
N ALA A 84 -6.59 25.57 17.04
CA ALA A 84 -7.59 26.10 17.94
C ALA A 84 -7.70 27.61 17.71
N PRO A 85 -8.91 28.20 17.74
CA PRO A 85 -9.04 29.65 17.81
C PRO A 85 -8.22 30.12 19.00
N SER A 86 -7.26 31.01 18.75
CA SER A 86 -6.49 31.69 19.77
C SER A 86 -7.45 32.43 20.69
N GLY A 87 -7.79 31.84 21.84
CA GLY A 87 -8.69 32.49 22.81
C GLY A 87 -9.60 31.60 23.66
N SER A 88 -9.64 30.26 23.49
CA SER A 88 -10.45 29.45 24.41
C SER A 88 -9.72 29.24 25.75
N GLY A 89 -10.25 29.90 26.77
CA GLY A 89 -9.80 29.80 28.15
C GLY A 89 -9.72 28.36 28.63
N ARG A 90 -8.78 28.12 29.54
CA ARG A 90 -8.52 26.83 30.19
C ARG A 90 -9.82 26.32 30.83
N ALA A 91 -10.48 25.38 30.17
CA ALA A 91 -11.64 24.70 30.73
C ALA A 91 -11.26 24.01 32.05
N PRO A 92 -12.21 23.83 32.99
CA PRO A 92 -11.95 23.19 34.28
C PRO A 92 -11.31 21.82 34.07
N GLN A 93 -10.30 21.49 34.89
CA GLN A 93 -9.64 20.18 34.87
C GLN A 93 -10.67 19.10 35.24
N ALA A 94 -11.30 18.52 34.22
CA ALA A 94 -11.95 17.23 34.36
C ALA A 94 -10.92 16.22 34.92
N PRO A 95 -11.35 15.23 35.74
CA PRO A 95 -10.45 14.19 36.22
C PRO A 95 -9.66 13.61 35.05
N ALA A 96 -8.37 13.32 35.27
CA ALA A 96 -7.48 12.81 34.24
C ALA A 96 -8.08 11.52 33.65
N ARG A 97 -8.69 11.63 32.46
CA ARG A 97 -9.30 10.51 31.76
C ARG A 97 -8.19 9.50 31.42
N ASP A 98 -8.41 8.23 31.77
CA ASP A 98 -7.49 7.16 31.41
C ASP A 98 -7.60 6.80 29.92
N TRP A 99 -6.98 7.62 29.07
CA TRP A 99 -7.00 7.43 27.62
C TRP A 99 -6.34 6.11 27.21
N ALA A 100 -5.18 5.76 27.77
CA ALA A 100 -4.49 4.54 27.37
C ALA A 100 -5.19 3.26 27.89
N GLY A 101 -5.91 3.33 29.02
CA GLY A 101 -6.77 2.23 29.48
C GLY A 101 -7.96 1.99 28.56
N GLU A 102 -8.66 3.06 28.17
CA GLU A 102 -9.79 2.96 27.24
C GLU A 102 -9.34 2.52 25.83
N TYR A 103 -8.22 3.05 25.35
CA TYR A 103 -7.58 2.60 24.11
C TYR A 103 -7.25 1.11 24.14
N HIS A 104 -6.67 0.64 25.25
CA HIS A 104 -6.34 -0.78 25.40
C HIS A 104 -7.58 -1.65 25.38
N ARG A 105 -8.64 -1.27 26.11
CA ARG A 105 -9.92 -1.97 26.12
C ARG A 105 -10.50 -2.10 24.71
N LEU A 106 -10.59 -1.00 23.98
CA LEU A 106 -11.12 -0.99 22.60
C LEU A 106 -10.25 -1.79 21.64
N LEU A 107 -8.93 -1.70 21.74
CA LEU A 107 -8.01 -2.48 20.89
C LEU A 107 -8.10 -3.98 21.20
N ARG A 108 -8.21 -4.36 22.47
CA ARG A 108 -8.41 -5.76 22.88
C ARG A 108 -9.74 -6.30 22.36
N ASP A 109 -10.82 -5.53 22.49
CA ASP A 109 -12.13 -5.91 21.96
C ASP A 109 -12.08 -6.06 20.42
N ALA A 110 -11.36 -5.18 19.72
CA ALA A 110 -11.13 -5.27 18.28
C ALA A 110 -10.31 -6.53 17.89
N VAL A 111 -9.28 -6.90 18.65
CA VAL A 111 -8.51 -8.14 18.44
C VAL A 111 -9.39 -9.37 18.67
N ALA A 112 -10.19 -9.39 19.73
CA ALA A 112 -11.10 -10.49 20.02
C ALA A 112 -12.10 -10.68 18.87
N ALA A 113 -12.76 -9.61 18.41
CA ALA A 113 -13.69 -9.66 17.28
C ALA A 113 -13.01 -10.09 15.96
N ALA A 114 -11.83 -9.53 15.67
CA ALA A 114 -11.08 -9.83 14.45
C ALA A 114 -10.62 -11.29 14.36
N SER A 115 -10.39 -11.92 15.51
CA SER A 115 -9.85 -13.28 15.61
C SER A 115 -10.90 -14.34 15.96
N GLU A 116 -12.15 -13.96 16.21
CA GLU A 116 -13.22 -14.87 16.65
C GLU A 116 -13.34 -16.15 15.77
N ARG A 117 -13.13 -15.99 14.46
CA ARG A 117 -13.21 -17.08 13.47
C ARG A 117 -11.84 -17.68 13.09
N MET A 118 -10.81 -17.45 13.90
CA MET A 118 -9.45 -18.00 13.73
C MET A 118 -9.17 -18.99 14.86
N ALA A 119 -8.94 -20.25 14.54
CA ALA A 119 -8.54 -21.29 15.47
C ALA A 119 -7.06 -21.20 15.86
N SER A 120 -6.20 -20.76 14.95
CA SER A 120 -4.76 -20.57 15.18
C SER A 120 -4.31 -19.23 14.58
N PRO A 121 -4.54 -18.11 15.29
CA PRO A 121 -4.21 -16.78 14.80
C PRO A 121 -2.70 -16.52 14.87
N TRP A 122 -2.19 -15.87 13.84
CA TRP A 122 -0.82 -15.38 13.78
C TRP A 122 -0.80 -13.86 13.73
N LEU A 123 0.10 -13.23 14.46
CA LEU A 123 0.25 -11.77 14.47
C LEU A 123 1.54 -11.38 13.75
N LEU A 124 1.43 -10.51 12.75
CA LEU A 124 2.60 -9.94 12.08
C LEU A 124 3.29 -8.95 13.03
N GLN A 125 4.34 -9.42 13.68
CA GLN A 125 5.05 -8.65 14.68
C GLN A 125 6.32 -8.03 14.08
N SER A 126 6.30 -6.71 13.97
CA SER A 126 7.52 -5.92 13.79
C SER A 126 8.00 -5.35 15.13
N GLY A 127 9.23 -4.83 15.17
CA GLY A 127 9.73 -3.93 16.23
C GLY A 127 9.10 -2.53 16.16
N GLY A 128 7.83 -2.44 15.77
CA GLY A 128 7.07 -1.19 15.61
C GLY A 128 6.09 -0.95 16.74
N LYS A 129 5.65 0.30 16.90
CA LYS A 129 4.68 0.69 17.93
C LYS A 129 3.34 -0.01 17.72
N ASP A 130 2.87 -0.08 16.48
CA ASP A 130 1.57 -0.66 16.14
C ASP A 130 1.52 -2.15 16.45
N SER A 131 2.46 -2.93 15.90
CA SER A 131 2.52 -4.36 16.17
C SER A 131 2.83 -4.69 17.62
N THR A 132 3.55 -3.84 18.36
CA THR A 132 3.78 -4.02 19.81
C THR A 132 2.51 -3.79 20.61
N SER A 133 1.81 -2.69 20.34
CA SER A 133 0.53 -2.38 20.99
C SER A 133 -0.53 -3.44 20.68
N LEU A 134 -0.54 -3.93 19.43
CA LEU A 134 -1.37 -5.04 19.01
C LEU A 134 -1.01 -6.35 19.73
N ALA A 135 0.29 -6.66 19.89
CA ALA A 135 0.72 -7.84 20.64
C ALA A 135 0.30 -7.78 22.11
N ILE A 136 0.36 -6.61 22.76
CA ILE A 136 -0.14 -6.41 24.13
C ILE A 136 -1.64 -6.75 24.20
N ALA A 137 -2.45 -6.23 23.27
CA ALA A 137 -3.87 -6.55 23.21
C ALA A 137 -4.14 -8.04 22.91
N ALA A 138 -3.36 -8.64 22.01
CA ALA A 138 -3.46 -10.05 21.65
C ALA A 138 -3.12 -10.98 22.83
N SER A 139 -2.14 -10.63 23.67
CA SER A 139 -1.80 -11.47 24.83
C SER A 139 -2.92 -11.63 25.85
N GLU A 140 -3.89 -10.71 25.86
CA GLU A 140 -5.06 -10.80 26.74
C GLU A 140 -6.29 -11.35 26.01
N ALA A 141 -6.52 -10.93 24.75
CA ALA A 141 -7.68 -11.38 23.97
C ALA A 141 -7.54 -12.80 23.42
N ARG A 142 -6.32 -13.17 23.01
CA ARG A 142 -5.96 -14.41 22.30
C ARG A 142 -4.52 -14.85 22.66
N PRO A 143 -4.30 -15.32 23.90
CA PRO A 143 -2.96 -15.73 24.36
C PRO A 143 -2.37 -16.90 23.55
N ASP A 144 -3.18 -17.61 22.76
CA ASP A 144 -2.78 -18.64 21.81
C ASP A 144 -2.18 -18.10 20.50
N THR A 145 -2.15 -16.77 20.32
CA THR A 145 -1.60 -16.12 19.12
C THR A 145 -0.09 -16.36 18.97
N VAL A 146 0.33 -16.74 17.77
CA VAL A 146 1.76 -16.83 17.42
C VAL A 146 2.22 -15.54 16.76
N CYS A 147 3.18 -14.86 17.36
CA CYS A 147 3.81 -13.71 16.74
C CYS A 147 4.87 -14.15 15.72
N VAL A 148 4.90 -13.53 14.55
CA VAL A 148 5.93 -13.80 13.52
C VAL A 148 6.61 -12.53 13.05
N THR A 149 7.94 -12.57 12.94
CA THR A 149 8.77 -11.48 12.40
C THR A 149 9.50 -11.93 11.14
N TYR A 150 9.43 -11.14 10.08
CA TYR A 150 10.19 -11.39 8.85
C TYR A 150 11.53 -10.68 8.90
N LEU A 151 12.62 -11.42 8.72
CA LEU A 151 13.96 -10.86 8.60
C LEU A 151 14.32 -10.69 7.13
N GLY A 152 14.09 -9.49 6.63
CA GLY A 152 14.16 -9.12 5.21
C GLY A 152 15.55 -9.02 4.58
N GLY A 153 16.60 -8.97 5.40
CA GLY A 153 17.99 -8.82 4.97
C GLY A 153 18.84 -8.17 6.06
N LEU A 154 20.04 -7.70 5.71
CA LEU A 154 21.02 -7.13 6.66
C LEU A 154 20.72 -5.68 7.07
N GLU A 155 19.82 -4.99 6.37
CA GLU A 155 19.60 -3.56 6.59
C GLU A 155 18.82 -3.28 7.89
N GLU A 156 17.94 -4.21 8.30
CA GLU A 156 17.09 -4.06 9.48
C GLU A 156 16.86 -5.43 10.11
N ASP A 157 17.25 -5.59 11.37
CA ASP A 157 16.97 -6.78 12.18
C ASP A 157 16.18 -6.37 13.42
N GLU A 158 14.90 -6.72 13.42
CA GLU A 158 13.98 -6.47 14.54
C GLU A 158 13.69 -7.73 15.35
N VAL A 159 14.25 -8.89 14.96
CA VAL A 159 13.88 -10.22 15.50
C VAL A 159 14.09 -10.28 16.99
N ALA A 160 15.26 -9.83 17.48
CA ALA A 160 15.57 -9.86 18.91
C ALA A 160 14.58 -9.02 19.72
N SER A 161 14.23 -7.83 19.23
CA SER A 161 13.30 -6.93 19.94
C SER A 161 11.85 -7.42 19.89
N ALA A 162 11.40 -7.95 18.76
CA ALA A 162 10.08 -8.56 18.64
C ALA A 162 9.96 -9.79 19.54
N ARG A 163 10.99 -10.65 19.56
CA ARG A 163 11.06 -11.82 20.45
C ARG A 163 10.98 -11.43 21.91
N GLN A 164 11.73 -10.41 22.33
CA GLN A 164 11.69 -9.90 23.70
C GLN A 164 10.28 -9.47 24.11
N VAL A 165 9.56 -8.76 23.23
CA VAL A 165 8.18 -8.35 23.48
C VAL A 165 7.25 -9.54 23.60
N ALA A 166 7.27 -10.47 22.64
CA ALA A 166 6.40 -11.64 22.66
C ALA A 166 6.65 -12.49 23.92
N GLN A 167 7.91 -12.75 24.26
CA GLN A 167 8.27 -13.47 25.49
C GLN A 167 7.78 -12.74 26.76
N GLY A 168 7.94 -11.41 26.82
CA GLY A 168 7.44 -10.60 27.96
C GLY A 168 5.92 -10.60 28.11
N LEU A 169 5.19 -10.95 27.06
CA LEU A 169 3.74 -11.09 27.03
C LEU A 169 3.26 -12.55 27.17
N GLY A 170 4.17 -13.52 27.23
CA GLY A 170 3.82 -14.94 27.24
C GLY A 170 3.34 -15.49 25.88
N LEU A 171 3.57 -14.77 24.78
CA LEU A 171 3.24 -15.19 23.43
C LEU A 171 4.37 -16.00 22.80
N ARG A 172 4.02 -16.95 21.92
CA ARG A 172 5.00 -17.65 21.08
C ARG A 172 5.54 -16.68 20.02
N HIS A 173 6.84 -16.77 19.73
CA HIS A 173 7.48 -15.96 18.69
C HIS A 173 8.22 -16.84 17.68
N GLU A 174 7.99 -16.58 16.41
CA GLU A 174 8.65 -17.18 15.27
C GLU A 174 9.35 -16.12 14.42
N ALA A 175 10.43 -16.50 13.75
CA ALA A 175 11.14 -15.64 12.81
C ALA A 175 11.29 -16.34 11.46
N LEU A 176 10.89 -15.66 10.39
CA LEU A 176 11.09 -16.12 9.02
C LEU A 176 12.21 -15.33 8.36
N VAL A 177 13.32 -15.99 8.07
CA VAL A 177 14.44 -15.38 7.34
C VAL A 177 14.11 -15.32 5.86
N CYS A 178 14.29 -14.14 5.26
CA CYS A 178 14.06 -13.89 3.84
C CYS A 178 14.94 -14.80 2.98
N ASP A 179 14.28 -15.55 2.11
CA ASP A 179 14.88 -16.19 0.96
C ASP A 179 14.16 -15.62 -0.28
N PRO A 180 14.83 -14.73 -1.05
CA PRO A 180 14.19 -14.06 -2.17
C PRO A 180 13.67 -15.01 -3.24
N GLY A 181 14.39 -16.12 -3.49
CA GLY A 181 13.99 -17.14 -4.45
C GLY A 181 12.74 -17.87 -3.99
N ARG A 182 12.73 -18.36 -2.73
CA ARG A 182 11.56 -19.01 -2.12
C ARG A 182 10.34 -18.09 -2.10
N ALA A 183 10.51 -16.84 -1.68
CA ALA A 183 9.43 -15.86 -1.62
C ALA A 183 8.82 -15.60 -3.00
N TYR A 184 9.67 -15.52 -4.03
CA TYR A 184 9.22 -15.37 -5.41
C TYR A 184 8.48 -16.60 -5.92
N ASP A 185 9.00 -17.80 -5.66
CA ASP A 185 8.37 -19.05 -6.11
C ASP A 185 7.01 -19.25 -5.42
N ARG A 186 6.91 -18.94 -4.12
CA ARG A 186 5.64 -18.92 -3.38
C ARG A 186 4.66 -17.92 -3.99
N TYR A 187 5.10 -16.69 -4.30
CA TYR A 187 4.28 -15.71 -5.01
C TYR A 187 3.76 -16.24 -6.35
N LEU A 188 4.63 -16.82 -7.19
CA LEU A 188 4.22 -17.40 -8.47
C LEU A 188 3.17 -18.51 -8.32
N ALA A 189 3.25 -19.31 -7.25
CA ALA A 189 2.27 -20.35 -6.92
C ALA A 189 0.92 -19.79 -6.41
N LEU A 190 0.89 -18.55 -5.91
CA LEU A 190 -0.33 -17.85 -5.49
C LEU A 190 -1.04 -17.16 -6.65
N LEU A 191 -0.30 -16.70 -7.65
CA LEU A 191 -0.83 -15.93 -8.79
C LEU A 191 -2.14 -16.47 -9.38
N PRO A 192 -2.32 -17.79 -9.58
CA PRO A 192 -3.59 -18.34 -10.09
C PRO A 192 -4.84 -18.00 -9.30
N ARG A 193 -4.69 -17.74 -8.00
CA ARG A 193 -5.77 -17.57 -7.03
C ARG A 193 -5.83 -16.15 -6.46
N MET A 194 -4.85 -15.31 -6.76
CA MET A 194 -4.83 -13.93 -6.30
C MET A 194 -5.96 -13.14 -7.00
N PRO A 195 -6.85 -12.46 -6.26
CA PRO A 195 -8.00 -11.78 -6.85
C PRO A 195 -7.62 -10.56 -7.68
N LEU A 196 -6.58 -9.84 -7.23
CA LEU A 196 -6.10 -8.57 -7.79
C LEU A 196 -4.58 -8.48 -7.61
N LEU A 197 -3.98 -7.46 -8.22
CA LEU A 197 -2.53 -7.22 -8.17
C LEU A 197 -2.21 -5.91 -7.42
N THR A 198 -1.21 -5.99 -6.56
CA THR A 198 -0.44 -4.86 -6.05
C THR A 198 1.04 -5.14 -6.34
N ALA A 199 1.88 -4.11 -6.34
CA ALA A 199 3.33 -4.24 -6.46
C ALA A 199 4.05 -3.52 -5.31
N ASP A 200 3.40 -3.44 -4.15
CA ASP A 200 4.00 -2.98 -2.91
C ASP A 200 5.28 -3.78 -2.60
N PHE A 201 6.30 -3.10 -2.09
CA PHE A 201 7.63 -3.70 -1.86
C PHE A 201 7.67 -4.75 -0.74
N ALA A 202 6.57 -4.92 0.00
CA ALA A 202 6.41 -6.00 0.98
C ALA A 202 5.55 -7.16 0.46
N LEU A 203 5.04 -7.13 -0.78
CA LEU A 203 4.19 -8.20 -1.33
C LEU A 203 4.88 -9.56 -1.30
N LEU A 204 6.12 -9.69 -1.80
CA LEU A 204 6.80 -10.98 -1.84
C LEU A 204 7.07 -11.53 -0.44
N SER A 205 7.45 -10.68 0.51
CA SER A 205 7.58 -11.10 1.90
C SER A 205 6.25 -11.53 2.51
N TYR A 206 5.14 -10.86 2.16
CA TYR A 206 3.81 -11.23 2.65
C TYR A 206 3.38 -12.58 2.07
N ALA A 207 3.62 -12.81 0.78
CA ALA A 207 3.39 -14.11 0.15
C ALA A 207 4.21 -15.21 0.83
N ASP A 208 5.46 -14.95 1.17
CA ASP A 208 6.34 -15.89 1.89
C ASP A 208 5.84 -16.15 3.31
N LEU A 209 5.54 -15.10 4.08
CA LEU A 209 4.99 -15.17 5.44
C LEU A 209 3.66 -15.91 5.48
N ALA A 210 2.68 -15.51 4.68
CA ALA A 210 1.35 -16.10 4.70
C ALA A 210 1.40 -17.58 4.29
N THR A 211 2.25 -17.94 3.34
CA THR A 211 2.48 -19.35 2.99
C THR A 211 3.11 -20.13 4.15
N GLU A 212 4.06 -19.53 4.87
CA GLU A 212 4.66 -20.17 6.04
C GLU A 212 3.63 -20.37 7.16
N ILE A 213 2.82 -19.36 7.45
CA ILE A 213 1.74 -19.42 8.44
C ILE A 213 0.80 -20.60 8.14
N VAL A 214 0.33 -20.74 6.89
CA VAL A 214 -0.52 -21.86 6.48
C VAL A 214 0.20 -23.21 6.66
N ARG A 215 1.49 -23.30 6.29
CA ARG A 215 2.28 -24.53 6.44
C ARG A 215 2.47 -24.94 7.91
N GLN A 216 2.47 -23.97 8.82
CA GLN A 216 2.57 -24.19 10.27
C GLN A 216 1.19 -24.37 10.93
N GLY A 217 0.11 -24.50 10.14
CA GLY A 217 -1.24 -24.74 10.64
C GLY A 217 -2.00 -23.49 11.09
N GLY A 218 -1.48 -22.29 10.81
CA GLY A 218 -2.20 -21.03 11.04
C GLY A 218 -3.34 -20.84 10.05
N ASP A 219 -4.47 -20.33 10.54
CA ASP A 219 -5.69 -20.10 9.75
C ASP A 219 -6.10 -18.61 9.67
N GLY A 220 -5.35 -17.74 10.37
CA GLY A 220 -5.59 -16.31 10.34
C GLY A 220 -4.35 -15.46 10.61
N VAL A 221 -4.39 -14.22 10.09
CA VAL A 221 -3.35 -13.21 10.24
C VAL A 221 -3.94 -11.93 10.82
N LEU A 222 -3.37 -11.46 11.92
CA LEU A 222 -3.58 -10.15 12.51
C LEU A 222 -2.46 -9.21 12.08
N ASP A 223 -2.82 -8.13 11.40
CA ASP A 223 -1.87 -7.16 10.86
C ASP A 223 -2.07 -5.78 11.51
N GLY A 224 -0.95 -5.15 11.89
CA GLY A 224 -0.90 -3.84 12.55
C GLY A 224 -1.03 -2.64 11.61
N LEU A 225 -1.34 -2.85 10.34
CA LEU A 225 -1.61 -1.76 9.40
C LEU A 225 -2.95 -1.05 9.68
N GLY A 226 -3.05 0.22 9.28
CA GLY A 226 -4.28 1.01 9.33
C GLY A 226 -4.28 2.12 10.39
N SER A 227 -3.41 2.08 11.39
CA SER A 227 -3.40 3.10 12.46
C SER A 227 -2.84 4.47 12.03
N ASP A 228 -1.91 4.49 11.07
CA ASP A 228 -1.20 5.69 10.62
C ASP A 228 -2.10 6.77 10.02
N VAL A 229 -3.21 6.39 9.37
CA VAL A 229 -4.10 7.32 8.66
C VAL A 229 -4.85 8.27 9.60
N TYR A 230 -5.08 7.87 10.86
CA TYR A 230 -5.84 8.66 11.84
C TYR A 230 -5.07 9.00 13.12
N LEU A 231 -3.95 8.31 13.40
CA LEU A 231 -2.99 8.70 14.45
C LEU A 231 -1.92 9.68 13.96
N GLY A 232 -1.85 9.90 12.64
CA GLY A 232 -1.04 10.94 12.03
C GLY A 232 0.44 10.56 11.85
N VAL A 233 1.03 11.14 10.80
CA VAL A 233 2.45 10.99 10.48
C VAL A 233 3.12 12.36 10.45
N PRO A 234 4.02 12.66 11.40
CA PRO A 234 4.64 13.96 11.49
C PRO A 234 5.53 14.20 10.26
N PRO A 235 5.51 15.41 9.68
CA PRO A 235 6.39 15.74 8.59
C PRO A 235 7.83 15.88 9.09
N THR A 236 8.67 14.90 8.77
CA THR A 236 10.10 15.01 9.04
C THR A 236 10.75 16.05 8.11
N TRP A 237 11.83 16.68 8.57
CA TRP A 237 12.65 17.58 7.75
C TRP A 237 13.04 16.94 6.40
N HIS A 238 13.43 15.66 6.43
CA HIS A 238 13.76 14.92 5.21
C HIS A 238 12.60 14.85 4.22
N LYS A 239 11.37 14.55 4.69
CA LYS A 239 10.17 14.57 3.84
C LYS A 239 9.87 15.96 3.29
N ARG A 240 10.10 17.02 4.07
CA ARG A 240 9.97 18.42 3.62
C ARG A 240 10.95 18.73 2.49
N MET A 241 12.24 18.41 2.67
CA MET A 241 13.26 18.60 1.64
C MET A 241 12.93 17.85 0.35
N LEU A 242 12.61 16.56 0.45
CA LEU A 242 12.30 15.72 -0.70
C LEU A 242 11.11 16.27 -1.49
N ARG A 243 10.10 16.80 -0.80
CA ARG A 243 8.97 17.45 -1.44
C ARG A 243 9.36 18.76 -2.14
N LEU A 244 10.23 19.57 -1.53
CA LEU A 244 10.74 20.81 -2.15
C LEU A 244 11.59 20.52 -3.40
N LEU A 245 12.29 19.39 -3.40
CA LEU A 245 13.09 18.92 -4.53
C LEU A 245 12.23 18.32 -5.65
N ALA A 246 11.10 17.70 -5.33
CA ALA A 246 10.17 17.15 -6.30
C ALA A 246 9.51 18.27 -7.12
N ARG A 247 10.11 18.59 -8.28
CA ARG A 247 9.71 19.72 -9.13
C ARG A 247 9.25 19.30 -10.53
N GLY A 248 9.17 18.00 -10.81
CA GLY A 248 8.82 17.51 -12.15
C GLY A 248 9.84 17.89 -13.23
N VAL A 249 11.12 18.05 -12.87
CA VAL A 249 12.16 18.47 -13.82
C VAL A 249 12.36 17.40 -14.88
N ARG A 250 12.29 17.79 -16.15
CA ARG A 250 12.65 16.90 -17.27
C ARG A 250 14.17 16.85 -17.39
N LEU A 251 14.78 15.77 -16.93
CA LEU A 251 16.21 15.54 -17.11
C LEU A 251 16.44 14.78 -18.43
N PRO A 252 17.54 15.05 -19.16
CA PRO A 252 17.90 14.32 -20.36
C PRO A 252 18.09 12.81 -20.12
N ARG A 253 17.80 11.99 -21.14
CA ARG A 253 17.92 10.52 -21.06
C ARG A 253 19.32 10.03 -20.72
N PHE A 254 20.37 10.70 -21.21
CA PHE A 254 21.75 10.30 -20.95
C PHE A 254 22.11 10.31 -19.46
N VAL A 255 21.37 11.06 -18.63
CA VAL A 255 21.57 11.08 -17.18
C VAL A 255 21.21 9.73 -16.56
N ASP A 256 20.19 9.04 -17.08
CA ASP A 256 19.77 7.73 -16.56
C ASP A 256 20.77 6.63 -16.90
N ASP A 257 21.44 6.75 -18.04
CA ASP A 257 22.41 5.78 -18.54
C ASP A 257 23.84 6.04 -18.01
N ALA A 258 24.02 7.08 -17.19
CA ALA A 258 25.33 7.47 -16.68
C ALA A 258 25.92 6.37 -15.77
N PRO A 259 27.12 5.83 -16.06
CA PRO A 259 27.69 4.70 -15.31
C PRO A 259 27.90 4.95 -13.81
N TRP A 260 28.16 6.19 -13.43
CA TRP A 260 28.35 6.59 -12.04
C TRP A 260 27.03 6.59 -11.25
N LEU A 261 25.89 6.80 -11.91
CA LEU A 261 24.59 6.78 -11.27
C LEU A 261 24.23 5.38 -10.78
N GLY A 262 24.58 4.36 -11.58
CA GLY A 262 24.45 2.95 -11.21
C GLY A 262 25.22 2.56 -9.94
N ARG A 263 26.23 3.33 -9.52
CA ARG A 263 27.05 3.03 -8.33
C ARG A 263 26.55 3.64 -7.03
N SER A 264 25.61 4.60 -7.08
CA SER A 264 25.07 5.26 -5.89
C SER A 264 23.55 5.20 -5.86
N PHE A 265 23.03 4.63 -4.77
CA PHE A 265 21.60 4.61 -4.50
C PHE A 265 21.08 6.03 -4.23
N GLU A 266 21.79 6.81 -3.42
CA GLU A 266 21.41 8.14 -2.97
C GLU A 266 21.28 9.12 -4.14
N LEU A 267 22.25 9.12 -5.06
CA LEU A 267 22.21 9.96 -6.26
C LEU A 267 21.06 9.57 -7.18
N SER A 268 20.88 8.26 -7.42
CA SER A 268 19.75 7.75 -8.21
C SER A 268 18.42 8.17 -7.62
N TYR A 269 18.28 8.04 -6.30
CA TYR A 269 17.07 8.41 -5.57
C TYR A 269 16.80 9.92 -5.57
N LEU A 270 17.85 10.74 -5.46
CA LEU A 270 17.75 12.19 -5.53
C LEU A 270 17.30 12.66 -6.92
N LEU A 271 17.94 12.16 -7.99
CA LEU A 271 17.55 12.52 -9.36
C LEU A 271 16.14 12.05 -9.70
N ALA A 272 15.76 10.86 -9.24
CA ALA A 272 14.39 10.38 -9.35
C ALA A 272 13.41 11.33 -8.63
N THR A 273 13.77 11.79 -7.43
CA THR A 273 12.96 12.76 -6.67
C THR A 273 12.75 14.05 -7.46
N LEU A 274 13.79 14.61 -8.10
CA LEU A 274 13.66 15.86 -8.90
C LEU A 274 12.62 15.76 -10.02
N ARG A 275 12.48 14.57 -10.61
CA ARG A 275 11.54 14.28 -11.71
C ARG A 275 10.10 14.05 -11.26
N MET A 276 9.87 13.84 -9.96
CA MET A 276 8.55 13.48 -9.43
C MET A 276 7.65 14.69 -9.28
N HIS A 277 6.33 14.44 -9.38
CA HIS A 277 5.34 15.40 -8.90
C HIS A 277 5.38 15.47 -7.36
N PRO A 278 5.23 16.65 -6.72
CA PRO A 278 5.26 16.79 -5.27
C PRO A 278 4.31 15.84 -4.52
N TYR A 279 3.11 15.61 -5.05
CA TYR A 279 2.12 14.71 -4.45
C TYR A 279 2.54 13.25 -4.56
N GLU A 280 3.02 12.85 -5.73
CA GLU A 280 3.48 11.49 -5.97
C GLU A 280 4.65 11.13 -5.06
N ARG A 281 5.49 12.11 -4.68
CA ARG A 281 6.64 11.88 -3.79
C ARG A 281 6.24 11.36 -2.41
N GLY A 282 4.99 11.57 -2.00
CA GLY A 282 4.45 11.03 -0.76
C GLY A 282 4.28 9.50 -0.79
N PHE A 283 4.20 8.88 -1.97
CA PHE A 283 4.14 7.43 -2.12
C PHE A 283 5.52 6.77 -1.92
N PRO A 284 5.58 5.56 -1.32
CA PRO A 284 6.84 4.89 -1.00
C PRO A 284 7.51 4.28 -2.24
N GLY A 285 8.80 3.93 -2.07
CA GLY A 285 9.55 3.11 -3.03
C GLY A 285 10.26 3.89 -4.14
N SER A 286 11.13 3.17 -4.87
CA SER A 286 11.70 3.63 -6.13
C SER A 286 10.84 3.11 -7.28
N ARG A 287 10.59 3.96 -8.27
CA ARG A 287 9.60 3.73 -9.32
C ARG A 287 10.17 4.03 -10.69
N PHE A 288 9.51 3.51 -11.72
CA PHE A 288 9.77 3.94 -13.08
C PHE A 288 9.38 5.41 -13.27
N SER A 289 10.23 6.17 -13.93
CA SER A 289 9.88 7.50 -14.43
C SER A 289 8.86 7.40 -15.55
N ASP A 290 8.19 8.51 -15.87
CA ASP A 290 7.18 8.51 -16.94
C ASP A 290 7.77 8.11 -18.29
N THR A 291 8.97 8.59 -18.59
CA THR A 291 9.70 8.22 -19.81
C THR A 291 10.07 6.75 -19.87
N GLU A 292 10.38 6.14 -18.72
CA GLU A 292 10.64 4.70 -18.67
C GLU A 292 9.34 3.91 -18.82
N VAL A 293 8.25 4.32 -18.19
CA VAL A 293 6.95 3.68 -18.37
C VAL A 293 6.51 3.75 -19.82
N ASP A 294 6.56 4.92 -20.45
CA ASP A 294 6.21 5.06 -21.86
C ASP A 294 7.11 4.18 -22.75
N ALA A 295 8.40 4.05 -22.42
CA ALA A 295 9.32 3.15 -23.11
C ALA A 295 8.98 1.66 -22.90
N LEU A 296 8.55 1.26 -21.69
CA LEU A 296 8.12 -0.11 -21.39
C LEU A 296 6.89 -0.49 -22.22
N PHE A 297 5.93 0.43 -22.37
CA PHE A 297 4.71 0.22 -23.16
C PHE A 297 4.90 0.45 -24.67
N GLY A 298 5.96 1.13 -25.09
CA GLY A 298 6.14 1.57 -26.48
C GLY A 298 5.15 2.67 -26.92
N ARG A 299 4.43 3.29 -25.97
CA ARG A 299 3.43 4.35 -26.22
C ARG A 299 3.27 5.26 -25.00
N CYS A 300 2.71 6.45 -25.22
CA CYS A 300 2.48 7.44 -24.16
C CYS A 300 1.29 7.07 -23.26
N VAL A 301 1.54 6.39 -22.13
CA VAL A 301 0.51 5.99 -21.16
C VAL A 301 0.71 6.65 -19.78
N ALA A 302 1.93 7.07 -19.45
CA ALA A 302 2.25 7.65 -18.15
C ALA A 302 1.46 8.94 -17.85
N GLN A 303 1.10 9.72 -18.88
CA GLN A 303 0.24 10.90 -18.73
C GLN A 303 -1.18 10.52 -18.28
N GLN A 304 -1.73 9.42 -18.79
CA GLN A 304 -3.06 8.93 -18.41
C GLN A 304 -3.07 8.44 -16.96
N SER A 305 -2.00 7.73 -16.55
CA SER A 305 -1.78 7.34 -15.15
C SER A 305 -1.76 8.57 -14.23
N ARG A 306 -1.00 9.62 -14.59
CA ARG A 306 -0.97 10.88 -13.83
C ARG A 306 -2.31 11.59 -13.76
N ALA A 307 -3.08 11.58 -14.85
CA ALA A 307 -4.38 12.22 -14.89
C ALA A 307 -5.33 11.66 -13.83
N ARG A 308 -5.17 10.39 -13.40
CA ARG A 308 -5.97 9.79 -12.32
C ARG A 308 -5.80 10.51 -10.97
N LEU A 309 -4.65 11.16 -10.74
CA LEU A 309 -4.43 11.94 -9.52
C LEU A 309 -5.29 13.20 -9.43
N ALA A 310 -5.83 13.68 -10.56
CA ALA A 310 -6.71 14.85 -10.57
C ALA A 310 -7.92 14.68 -9.65
N ARG A 311 -8.41 13.43 -9.49
CA ARG A 311 -9.52 13.11 -8.57
C ARG A 311 -9.22 13.44 -7.11
N PHE A 312 -7.96 13.37 -6.70
CA PHE A 312 -7.54 13.67 -5.33
C PHE A 312 -7.12 15.13 -5.14
N ALA A 313 -6.95 15.89 -6.23
CA ALA A 313 -6.47 17.26 -6.18
C ALA A 313 -7.36 18.19 -5.32
N PRO A 314 -8.71 18.13 -5.38
CA PRO A 314 -9.56 18.97 -4.53
C PRO A 314 -9.30 18.74 -3.04
N ALA A 315 -9.19 17.48 -2.61
CA ALA A 315 -8.90 17.15 -1.21
C ALA A 315 -7.50 17.62 -0.78
N MET A 316 -6.51 17.43 -1.64
CA MET A 316 -5.13 17.86 -1.38
C MET A 316 -4.98 19.39 -1.32
N ALA A 317 -5.78 20.11 -2.11
CA ALA A 317 -5.84 21.57 -2.11
C ALA A 317 -6.58 22.13 -0.88
N ALA A 318 -7.61 21.43 -0.40
CA ALA A 318 -8.36 21.80 0.80
C ALA A 318 -7.59 21.55 2.11
N ALA A 319 -6.50 20.79 2.07
CA ALA A 319 -5.69 20.48 3.24
C ALA A 319 -5.02 21.74 3.83
N GLY A 320 -5.17 21.96 5.13
CA GLY A 320 -4.62 23.09 5.89
C GLY A 320 -3.11 23.05 6.10
N GLY A 321 -2.41 22.00 5.64
CA GLY A 321 -0.95 21.95 5.68
C GLY A 321 -0.34 20.60 5.29
N LEU A 322 0.98 20.50 5.40
CA LEU A 322 1.74 19.32 4.99
C LEU A 322 1.34 18.04 5.76
N THR A 323 1.05 18.13 7.05
CA THR A 323 0.62 16.97 7.85
C THR A 323 -0.69 16.39 7.33
N GLU A 324 -1.64 17.26 6.97
CA GLU A 324 -2.92 16.85 6.41
C GLU A 324 -2.75 16.26 5.01
N GLN A 325 -1.93 16.87 4.15
CA GLN A 325 -1.61 16.30 2.85
C GLN A 325 -0.92 14.92 2.93
N LEU A 326 -0.05 14.70 3.93
CA LEU A 326 0.54 13.40 4.17
C LEU A 326 -0.50 12.37 4.63
N SER A 327 -1.47 12.79 5.44
CA SER A 327 -2.55 11.92 5.92
C SER A 327 -3.50 11.55 4.78
N ILE A 328 -3.86 12.50 3.91
CA ILE A 328 -4.61 12.24 2.67
C ILE A 328 -3.83 11.28 1.75
N THR A 329 -2.52 11.49 1.60
CA THR A 329 -1.68 10.57 0.81
C THR A 329 -1.74 9.14 1.37
N LEU A 330 -1.62 9.00 2.69
CA LEU A 330 -1.71 7.71 3.36
C LEU A 330 -3.08 7.08 3.20
N ASP A 331 -4.16 7.86 3.29
CA ASP A 331 -5.54 7.40 3.07
C ASP A 331 -5.72 6.83 1.64
N ILE A 332 -5.23 7.55 0.62
CA ILE A 332 -5.28 7.10 -0.78
C ILE A 332 -4.57 5.76 -0.98
N MET A 333 -3.39 5.56 -0.36
CA MET A 333 -2.57 4.35 -0.56
C MET A 333 -2.84 3.24 0.47
N ALA A 334 -3.58 3.51 1.55
CA ALA A 334 -3.70 2.60 2.70
C ALA A 334 -4.22 1.24 2.28
N CYS A 335 -5.36 1.21 1.59
CA CYS A 335 -5.94 -0.02 1.09
C CYS A 335 -5.22 -0.56 -0.16
N PRO A 336 -5.07 0.19 -1.28
CA PRO A 336 -4.59 -0.38 -2.55
C PRO A 336 -3.08 -0.69 -2.56
N GLY A 337 -2.29 -0.05 -1.70
CA GLY A 337 -0.87 -0.35 -1.53
C GLY A 337 -0.59 -1.08 -0.21
N GLY A 338 -0.96 -0.44 0.91
CA GLY A 338 -0.64 -0.94 2.25
C GLY A 338 -1.24 -2.31 2.56
N MET A 339 -2.57 -2.43 2.54
CA MET A 339 -3.31 -3.62 2.96
C MET A 339 -3.49 -4.64 1.84
N ALA A 340 -3.52 -4.20 0.58
CA ALA A 340 -3.73 -5.04 -0.60
C ALA A 340 -2.83 -6.28 -0.65
N LYS A 341 -1.55 -6.16 -0.26
CA LYS A 341 -0.64 -7.30 -0.22
C LYS A 341 -1.13 -8.42 0.71
N GLY A 342 -1.70 -8.06 1.86
CA GLY A 342 -2.25 -9.03 2.79
C GLY A 342 -3.58 -9.58 2.32
N LEU A 343 -4.49 -8.69 1.93
CA LEU A 343 -5.81 -9.06 1.39
C LEU A 343 -5.70 -10.04 0.21
N TYR A 344 -4.85 -9.76 -0.78
CA TYR A 344 -4.79 -10.56 -2.00
C TYR A 344 -4.04 -11.88 -1.80
N THR A 345 -2.99 -11.91 -0.98
CA THR A 345 -2.25 -13.15 -0.68
C THR A 345 -3.05 -14.06 0.26
N ALA A 346 -3.70 -13.50 1.28
CA ALA A 346 -4.56 -14.25 2.18
C ALA A 346 -5.76 -14.86 1.44
N ALA A 347 -6.44 -14.08 0.58
CA ALA A 347 -7.50 -14.60 -0.28
C ALA A 347 -7.02 -15.78 -1.16
N ALA A 348 -5.84 -15.67 -1.77
CA ALA A 348 -5.26 -16.74 -2.60
C ALA A 348 -4.95 -18.03 -1.82
N LEU A 349 -4.68 -17.89 -0.52
CA LEU A 349 -4.37 -18.99 0.40
C LEU A 349 -5.61 -19.49 1.17
N SER A 350 -6.79 -18.90 0.97
CA SER A 350 -7.96 -19.12 1.82
C SER A 350 -7.67 -18.87 3.31
N LEU A 351 -6.74 -17.96 3.58
CA LEU A 351 -6.33 -17.54 4.91
C LEU A 351 -7.17 -16.32 5.32
N ARG A 352 -7.57 -16.23 6.59
CA ARG A 352 -8.22 -15.02 7.10
C ARG A 352 -7.16 -13.95 7.34
N VAL A 353 -7.43 -12.71 6.96
CA VAL A 353 -6.59 -11.56 7.35
C VAL A 353 -7.48 -10.50 7.96
N ALA A 354 -7.05 -9.96 9.10
CA ALA A 354 -7.77 -8.93 9.81
C ALA A 354 -6.84 -7.80 10.24
N TYR A 355 -7.42 -6.60 10.30
CA TYR A 355 -6.74 -5.35 10.63
C TYR A 355 -7.45 -4.72 11.84
N PRO A 356 -7.08 -5.07 13.09
CA PRO A 356 -7.80 -4.59 14.27
C PRO A 356 -7.84 -3.06 14.41
N TYR A 357 -6.89 -2.34 13.81
CA TYR A 357 -6.92 -0.87 13.73
C TYR A 357 -8.02 -0.31 12.82
N CYS A 358 -8.63 -1.13 11.97
CA CYS A 358 -9.77 -0.74 11.15
C CYS A 358 -11.12 -0.94 11.86
N ASP A 359 -11.13 -1.44 13.10
CA ASP A 359 -12.36 -1.61 13.88
C ASP A 359 -13.09 -0.25 14.07
N PRO A 360 -14.38 -0.16 13.68
CA PRO A 360 -15.13 1.10 13.72
C PRO A 360 -15.23 1.70 15.10
N ARG A 361 -15.36 0.90 16.16
CA ARG A 361 -15.46 1.43 17.52
C ARG A 361 -14.15 2.09 17.92
N LEU A 362 -13.03 1.42 17.65
CA LEU A 362 -11.70 1.93 17.96
C LEU A 362 -11.40 3.23 17.21
N TRP A 363 -11.47 3.23 15.88
CA TRP A 363 -11.06 4.43 15.12
C TRP A 363 -12.09 5.58 15.27
N HIS A 364 -13.40 5.31 15.42
CA HIS A 364 -14.36 6.38 15.71
C HIS A 364 -14.07 7.04 17.06
N TRP A 365 -13.78 6.26 18.10
CA TRP A 365 -13.42 6.79 19.40
C TRP A 365 -12.13 7.62 19.34
N ILE A 366 -11.07 7.11 18.71
CA ILE A 366 -9.81 7.84 18.54
C ILE A 366 -10.02 9.17 17.79
N THR A 367 -10.86 9.17 16.76
CA THR A 367 -11.03 10.33 15.90
C THR A 367 -11.96 11.38 16.46
N ARG A 368 -12.93 11.00 17.30
CA ARG A 368 -13.94 11.90 17.86
C ARG A 368 -13.65 12.35 19.28
N GLU A 369 -13.08 11.48 20.11
CA GLU A 369 -12.93 11.73 21.55
C GLU A 369 -11.49 12.02 21.96
N VAL A 370 -10.51 11.38 21.32
CA VAL A 370 -9.11 11.51 21.73
C VAL A 370 -8.54 12.87 21.29
N PRO A 371 -8.01 13.68 22.23
CA PRO A 371 -7.44 14.98 21.91
C PRO A 371 -6.31 14.88 20.87
N PRO A 372 -6.17 15.85 19.95
CA PRO A 372 -5.14 15.80 18.92
C PRO A 372 -3.71 15.61 19.45
N GLU A 373 -3.38 16.18 20.61
CA GLU A 373 -2.08 16.05 21.29
C GLU A 373 -1.78 14.63 21.79
N GLN A 374 -2.82 13.85 22.07
CA GLN A 374 -2.68 12.43 22.42
C GLN A 374 -2.47 11.55 21.18
N ARG A 375 -2.79 12.06 19.99
CA ARG A 375 -2.52 11.37 18.73
C ARG A 375 -1.14 11.75 18.20
N MET A 376 -0.83 13.04 18.20
CA MET A 376 0.45 13.56 17.75
C MET A 376 0.86 14.82 18.53
N ASP A 377 2.04 14.79 19.12
CA ASP A 377 2.71 15.99 19.65
C ASP A 377 3.49 16.66 18.51
N ALA A 378 2.84 17.65 17.88
CA ALA A 378 3.43 18.41 16.78
C ALA A 378 4.64 19.25 17.21
N ARG A 379 4.75 19.64 18.49
CA ARG A 379 5.86 20.46 19.01
C ARG A 379 7.14 19.64 19.13
N ARG A 380 7.01 18.42 19.67
CA ARG A 380 8.13 17.49 19.83
C ARG A 380 8.35 16.60 18.60
N GLY A 381 7.45 16.66 17.61
CA GLY A 381 7.48 15.80 16.43
C GLY A 381 7.23 14.32 16.76
N ILE A 382 6.53 14.05 17.86
CA ILE A 382 6.25 12.69 18.34
C ILE A 382 4.89 12.25 17.82
N ASN A 383 4.87 11.11 17.11
CA ASN A 383 3.64 10.46 16.69
C ASN A 383 3.17 9.39 17.67
N LYS A 384 1.87 9.10 17.61
CA LYS A 384 1.22 7.99 18.32
C LYS A 384 1.48 8.08 19.82
N VAL A 385 1.26 9.26 20.41
CA VAL A 385 1.55 9.52 21.83
C VAL A 385 0.79 8.53 22.73
N LEU A 386 -0.51 8.37 22.47
CA LEU A 386 -1.38 7.41 23.14
C LEU A 386 -0.89 5.96 23.02
N VAL A 387 -0.43 5.55 21.84
CA VAL A 387 0.12 4.19 21.62
C VAL A 387 1.42 4.00 22.38
N ARG A 388 2.26 5.05 22.46
CA ARG A 388 3.50 5.00 23.25
C ARG A 388 3.20 4.91 24.75
N GLU A 389 2.21 5.64 25.23
CA GLU A 389 1.77 5.55 26.63
C GLU A 389 1.24 4.14 26.93
N HIS A 390 0.39 3.59 26.06
CA HIS A 390 -0.10 2.21 26.16
C HIS A 390 1.03 1.19 26.27
N ILE A 391 2.02 1.28 25.39
CA ILE A 391 3.21 0.41 25.43
C ILE A 391 4.00 0.61 26.72
N ALA A 392 4.21 1.86 27.16
CA ALA A 392 5.03 2.18 28.32
C ALA A 392 4.47 1.60 29.64
N ARG A 393 3.15 1.38 29.73
CA ARG A 393 2.51 0.71 30.88
C ARG A 393 2.99 -0.73 31.06
N ARG A 394 3.33 -1.42 29.96
CA ARG A 394 3.81 -2.82 30.00
C ARG A 394 5.32 -2.93 29.87
N PHE A 395 5.92 -2.04 29.09
CA PHE A 395 7.34 -2.04 28.79
C PHE A 395 7.94 -0.64 29.05
N PRO A 396 8.54 -0.42 30.24
CA PRO A 396 9.12 0.88 30.59
C PRO A 396 10.24 1.33 29.65
N ARG A 397 10.95 0.37 29.02
CA ARG A 397 12.03 0.64 28.07
C ARG A 397 11.98 -0.35 26.91
N LEU A 398 11.81 0.17 25.69
CA LEU A 398 11.99 -0.58 24.45
C LEU A 398 12.96 0.18 23.54
N PRO A 399 14.11 -0.41 23.15
CA PRO A 399 15.14 0.28 22.39
C PRO A 399 14.64 0.94 21.09
N TYR A 400 13.73 0.30 20.37
CA TYR A 400 13.18 0.81 19.11
C TYR A 400 12.11 1.90 19.27
N VAL A 401 11.59 2.11 20.49
CA VAL A 401 10.70 3.26 20.76
C VAL A 401 11.51 4.57 20.78
N LEU A 402 12.81 4.46 21.08
CA LEU A 402 13.79 5.54 21.17
C LEU A 402 14.64 5.70 19.88
N ALA A 403 14.95 4.59 19.18
CA ALA A 403 15.75 4.61 17.96
C ALA A 403 14.94 4.95 16.69
N LYS A 404 15.65 5.34 15.61
CA LYS A 404 15.07 5.43 14.26
C LYS A 404 14.75 4.01 13.78
N LYS A 405 13.46 3.63 13.86
CA LYS A 405 12.96 2.44 13.18
C LYS A 405 13.08 2.63 11.67
N GLY A 406 13.47 1.57 10.98
CA GLY A 406 13.36 1.52 9.54
C GLY A 406 12.00 0.98 9.08
N SER A 407 11.91 0.60 7.81
CA SER A 407 10.70 0.05 7.20
C SER A 407 10.94 -1.41 6.87
N PHE A 408 9.91 -2.24 6.97
CA PHE A 408 9.93 -3.60 6.48
C PHE A 408 10.49 -3.67 5.04
N ARG A 409 11.60 -4.36 4.82
CA ARG A 409 12.36 -4.36 3.56
C ARG A 409 12.58 -5.77 3.05
N PHE A 410 12.25 -6.02 1.80
CA PHE A 410 12.60 -7.27 1.11
C PHE A 410 13.99 -7.17 0.47
N ASP A 411 14.72 -8.28 0.32
CA ASP A 411 16.02 -8.30 -0.36
C ASP A 411 15.85 -8.27 -1.89
N LEU A 412 15.66 -7.05 -2.40
CA LEU A 412 15.49 -6.75 -3.83
C LEU A 412 16.70 -7.15 -4.67
N ARG A 413 17.91 -6.99 -4.12
CA ARG A 413 19.17 -7.29 -4.82
C ARG A 413 19.38 -8.79 -4.92
N GLY A 414 19.07 -9.52 -3.85
CA GLY A 414 19.06 -10.98 -3.84
C GLY A 414 18.06 -11.55 -4.85
N LEU A 415 16.84 -10.99 -4.91
CA LEU A 415 15.85 -11.39 -5.92
C LEU A 415 16.39 -11.23 -7.34
N ALA A 416 16.93 -10.05 -7.65
CA ALA A 416 17.50 -9.80 -8.97
C ALA A 416 18.62 -10.80 -9.30
N ARG A 417 19.52 -11.09 -8.35
CA ARG A 417 20.60 -12.07 -8.55
C ARG A 417 20.08 -13.48 -8.85
N GLN A 418 19.03 -13.91 -8.14
CA GLN A 418 18.55 -15.29 -8.18
C GLN A 418 17.49 -15.55 -9.26
N ARG A 419 16.78 -14.52 -9.70
CA ARG A 419 15.56 -14.67 -10.54
C ARG A 419 15.58 -13.82 -11.81
N TYR A 420 16.70 -13.16 -12.15
CA TYR A 420 16.81 -12.34 -13.37
C TYR A 420 16.35 -13.07 -14.63
N ASP A 421 16.93 -14.24 -14.93
CA ASP A 421 16.67 -14.93 -16.20
C ASP A 421 15.20 -15.39 -16.29
N GLN A 422 14.59 -15.75 -15.15
CA GLN A 422 13.17 -16.10 -15.11
C GLN A 422 12.27 -14.89 -15.39
N VAL A 423 12.56 -13.73 -14.78
CA VAL A 423 11.83 -12.47 -15.03
C VAL A 423 12.02 -11.99 -16.47
N TYR A 424 13.24 -12.12 -17.01
CA TYR A 424 13.53 -11.83 -18.41
C TYR A 424 12.72 -12.72 -19.36
N ALA A 425 12.60 -14.01 -19.06
CA ALA A 425 11.76 -14.92 -19.85
C ALA A 425 10.27 -14.54 -19.82
N TYR A 426 9.74 -14.04 -18.70
CA TYR A 426 8.39 -13.45 -18.67
C TYR A 426 8.30 -12.22 -19.57
N ALA A 427 9.30 -11.33 -19.53
CA ALA A 427 9.33 -10.13 -20.35
C ALA A 427 9.26 -10.44 -21.86
N GLU A 428 9.98 -11.47 -22.32
CA GLU A 428 9.93 -11.92 -23.71
C GLU A 428 8.54 -12.45 -24.10
N ARG A 429 7.85 -13.17 -23.20
CA ARG A 429 6.53 -13.74 -23.48
C ARG A 429 5.41 -12.71 -23.53
N VAL A 430 5.55 -11.57 -22.84
CA VAL A 430 4.54 -10.49 -22.77
C VAL A 430 4.91 -9.27 -23.61
N ARG A 431 5.78 -9.46 -24.60
CA ARG A 431 6.30 -8.38 -25.44
C ARG A 431 5.20 -7.65 -26.23
N ASP A 432 4.06 -8.30 -26.43
CA ASP A 432 2.85 -7.71 -27.02
C ASP A 432 2.19 -6.65 -26.12
N VAL A 433 2.32 -6.77 -24.80
CA VAL A 433 1.77 -5.82 -23.81
C VAL A 433 2.82 -4.82 -23.33
N LEU A 434 4.05 -5.29 -23.06
CA LEU A 434 5.17 -4.49 -22.55
C LEU A 434 6.42 -4.67 -23.43
N PRO A 435 6.42 -4.17 -24.67
CA PRO A 435 7.49 -4.42 -25.65
C PRO A 435 8.86 -3.91 -25.22
N GLY A 436 8.92 -2.90 -24.34
CA GLY A 436 10.17 -2.33 -23.84
C GLY A 436 10.76 -3.06 -22.63
N ALA A 437 10.05 -4.00 -22.00
CA ALA A 437 10.51 -4.68 -20.79
C ALA A 437 11.82 -5.48 -21.01
N PRO A 438 11.98 -6.28 -22.09
CA PRO A 438 13.25 -6.99 -22.32
C PRO A 438 14.43 -6.03 -22.51
N ALA A 439 14.23 -4.96 -23.28
CA ALA A 439 15.29 -3.97 -23.53
C ALA A 439 15.71 -3.25 -22.25
N TRP A 440 14.75 -2.92 -21.38
CA TRP A 440 15.05 -2.31 -20.07
C TRP A 440 15.85 -3.29 -19.19
N LEU A 441 15.40 -4.54 -19.07
CA LEU A 441 16.07 -5.57 -18.26
C LEU A 441 17.49 -5.84 -18.75
N ALA A 442 17.71 -5.98 -20.05
CA ALA A 442 19.02 -6.22 -20.64
C ALA A 442 19.99 -5.06 -20.34
N ARG A 443 19.52 -3.82 -20.49
CA ARG A 443 20.30 -2.60 -20.22
C ARG A 443 20.71 -2.48 -18.74
N HIS A 444 19.82 -2.85 -17.81
CA HIS A 444 20.05 -2.66 -16.38
C HIS A 444 20.65 -3.88 -15.67
N ARG A 445 20.88 -5.02 -16.37
CA ARG A 445 21.38 -6.27 -15.76
C ARG A 445 22.58 -6.07 -14.84
N LYS A 446 23.55 -5.26 -15.27
CA LYS A 446 24.80 -4.99 -14.53
C LYS A 446 24.67 -3.97 -13.40
N ARG A 447 23.47 -3.40 -13.19
CA ARG A 447 23.19 -2.36 -12.20
C ARG A 447 22.25 -2.82 -11.08
N LEU A 448 21.82 -4.09 -11.10
CA LEU A 448 20.84 -4.61 -10.14
C LEU A 448 21.43 -4.88 -8.75
N ASP A 449 22.73 -4.68 -8.57
CA ASP A 449 23.37 -4.52 -7.28
C ASP A 449 23.05 -3.16 -6.62
N ASN A 450 22.62 -2.17 -7.39
CA ASN A 450 22.03 -0.93 -6.88
C ASN A 450 20.58 -1.16 -6.47
N LYS A 451 20.24 -0.76 -5.23
CA LYS A 451 18.88 -0.91 -4.69
C LYS A 451 17.83 -0.15 -5.51
N TYR A 452 18.19 0.98 -6.12
CA TYR A 452 17.28 1.78 -6.94
C TYR A 452 16.84 1.00 -8.18
N ASP A 453 17.80 0.44 -8.93
CA ASP A 453 17.52 -0.36 -10.12
C ASP A 453 16.90 -1.73 -9.75
N ALA A 454 17.33 -2.33 -8.63
CA ALA A 454 16.71 -3.55 -8.09
C ALA A 454 15.24 -3.35 -7.69
N SER A 455 14.87 -2.16 -7.22
CA SER A 455 13.47 -1.83 -6.91
C SER A 455 12.60 -1.80 -8.17
N LYS A 456 13.12 -1.25 -9.27
CA LYS A 456 12.43 -1.26 -10.57
C LYS A 456 12.34 -2.68 -11.15
N PHE A 457 13.40 -3.46 -11.00
CA PHE A 457 13.38 -4.88 -11.32
C PHE A 457 12.30 -5.63 -10.53
N TYR A 458 12.14 -5.36 -9.23
CA TYR A 458 11.08 -5.95 -8.41
C TYR A 458 9.68 -5.65 -8.96
N LEU A 459 9.40 -4.40 -9.36
CA LEU A 459 8.11 -4.03 -9.96
C LEU A 459 7.83 -4.85 -11.23
N LEU A 460 8.84 -5.10 -12.07
CA LEU A 460 8.71 -5.98 -13.23
C LEU A 460 8.57 -7.45 -12.82
N ALA A 461 9.32 -7.92 -11.82
CA ALA A 461 9.27 -9.30 -11.34
C ALA A 461 7.88 -9.67 -10.83
N VAL A 462 7.17 -8.73 -10.20
CA VAL A 462 5.78 -8.88 -9.78
C VAL A 462 4.82 -8.71 -10.96
N THR A 463 5.00 -7.70 -11.81
CA THR A 463 4.00 -7.37 -12.83
C THR A 463 4.00 -8.33 -14.03
N LEU A 464 5.17 -8.73 -14.52
CA LEU A 464 5.29 -9.52 -15.77
C LEU A 464 4.63 -10.91 -15.69
N PRO A 465 4.81 -11.70 -14.62
CA PRO A 465 4.12 -12.99 -14.49
C PRO A 465 2.60 -12.87 -14.46
N TRP A 466 2.08 -11.80 -13.85
CA TRP A 466 0.65 -11.50 -13.87
C TRP A 466 0.16 -11.22 -15.30
N VAL A 467 0.87 -10.36 -16.03
CA VAL A 467 0.54 -10.07 -17.44
C VAL A 467 0.60 -11.35 -18.28
N ASP A 468 1.65 -12.17 -18.15
CA ASP A 468 1.81 -13.41 -18.92
C ASP A 468 0.64 -14.37 -18.71
N ARG A 469 0.15 -14.45 -17.48
CA ARG A 469 -0.99 -15.27 -17.13
C ARG A 469 -2.30 -14.74 -17.72
N HIS A 470 -2.56 -13.44 -17.58
CA HIS A 470 -3.87 -12.85 -17.89
C HIS A 470 -4.00 -12.32 -19.33
N ALA A 471 -2.90 -12.03 -20.02
CA ALA A 471 -2.90 -11.65 -21.43
C ALA A 471 -3.25 -12.85 -22.34
N ARG A 472 -2.84 -14.06 -21.99
CA ARG A 472 -3.14 -15.28 -22.77
C ARG A 472 -4.64 -15.62 -22.84
N GLY A 473 -5.43 -15.14 -21.87
CA GLY A 473 -6.90 -15.26 -21.88
C GLY A 473 -7.62 -14.13 -22.64
N CYS A 474 -6.93 -13.03 -22.92
CA CYS A 474 -7.46 -11.86 -23.62
C CYS A 474 -6.68 -11.65 -24.93
N ARG A 475 -7.04 -12.37 -26.01
CA ARG A 475 -6.55 -12.00 -27.36
C ARG A 475 -6.95 -10.55 -27.63
N MET A 476 -5.94 -9.67 -27.67
CA MET A 476 -6.09 -8.28 -28.06
C MET A 476 -6.53 -8.25 -29.53
N VAL A 477 -7.78 -7.85 -29.78
CA VAL A 477 -8.19 -7.47 -31.15
C VAL A 477 -7.49 -6.15 -31.47
N PRO A 478 -6.79 -6.04 -32.62
CA PRO A 478 -6.09 -4.83 -33.00
C PRO A 478 -6.97 -3.59 -32.95
N GLU A 479 -6.42 -2.49 -32.45
CA GLU A 479 -7.09 -1.18 -32.30
C GLU A 479 -7.55 -0.60 -33.65
N SER A 480 -7.01 -1.10 -34.77
CA SER A 480 -7.45 -0.78 -36.14
C SER A 480 -8.88 -1.17 -36.46
N ALA A 481 -9.54 -1.99 -35.63
CA ALA A 481 -10.97 -2.29 -35.77
C ALA A 481 -11.90 -1.25 -35.09
N ARG A 482 -11.37 -0.31 -34.31
CA ARG A 482 -12.18 0.70 -33.58
C ARG A 482 -12.33 2.03 -34.31
N GLU A 483 -11.50 2.33 -35.31
CA GLU A 483 -11.59 3.61 -36.06
C GLU A 483 -12.63 3.62 -37.19
N ALA A 484 -13.36 2.52 -37.44
CA ALA A 484 -14.24 2.39 -38.60
C ALA A 484 -15.70 2.88 -38.41
N ASN A 485 -16.05 3.57 -37.32
CA ASN A 485 -17.40 4.11 -37.19
C ASN A 485 -17.44 5.39 -36.32
N PRO A 486 -17.31 6.59 -36.92
CA PRO A 486 -17.68 7.81 -36.23
C PRO A 486 -19.21 7.86 -36.04
N PRO A 487 -19.70 8.42 -34.92
CA PRO A 487 -21.14 8.60 -34.72
C PRO A 487 -21.69 9.60 -35.75
N ARG A 488 -22.73 9.19 -36.49
CA ARG A 488 -23.56 10.12 -37.27
C ARG A 488 -24.20 11.11 -36.30
N LEU A 489 -23.80 12.37 -36.40
CA LEU A 489 -24.56 13.47 -35.82
C LEU A 489 -25.93 13.50 -36.50
N ALA A 490 -26.99 13.41 -35.71
CA ALA A 490 -28.36 13.59 -36.17
C ALA A 490 -28.57 15.08 -36.45
N GLU A 491 -28.72 15.41 -37.73
CA GLU A 491 -29.43 16.61 -38.18
C GLU A 491 -30.94 16.34 -38.15
N GLU A 492 -31.71 17.43 -38.10
CA GLU A 492 -33.19 17.55 -38.18
C GLU A 492 -33.96 17.45 -36.84
N GLY A 493 -34.83 18.40 -36.45
CA GLY A 493 -35.43 19.47 -37.24
C GLY A 493 -36.03 20.60 -36.39
N ALA A 494 -36.01 21.79 -37.00
CA ALA A 494 -36.84 22.92 -36.65
C ALA A 494 -38.15 22.83 -37.46
N GLN A 495 -39.30 22.97 -36.80
CA GLN A 495 -40.65 23.34 -37.28
C GLN A 495 -41.61 23.00 -36.11
N GLY A 496 -42.54 23.81 -35.63
CA GLY A 496 -43.03 25.14 -35.97
C GLY A 496 -44.07 25.55 -34.91
N VAL A 497 -44.26 26.85 -34.73
CA VAL A 497 -45.32 27.43 -33.91
C VAL A 497 -46.60 27.55 -34.76
N PRO A 498 -47.79 27.36 -34.17
CA PRO A 498 -48.91 28.19 -34.58
C PRO A 498 -49.71 28.79 -33.41
N ALA A 499 -50.17 30.01 -33.69
CA ALA A 499 -51.15 30.88 -33.01
C ALA A 499 -50.74 31.52 -31.67
#